data_AF-A0ABD1HAJ6-F1
#
_entry.id   AF-A0ABD1HAJ6-F1
#
_cell.length_a   1.000
_cell.length_b   1.000
_cell.length_c   1.000
_cell.angle_alpha   90.00
_cell.angle_beta   90.00
_cell.angle_gamma   90.00
#
_symmetry.space_group_name_H-M   'P 1'
#
loop_
_entity.id
_entity.type
_entity.pdbx_description
1 polymer ?
#
loop_
_entity_poly.entity_id
_entity_poly.type
_entity_poly.pdbx_seq_one_letter_code
_entity_poly.pdbx_strand_id
1 'polypeptide(L)'
;MNHHAILMALFLLQVVAFSNSTPLSTNSRWIVDSATGKRVKLACVNWPSHLEPMTAEGLDKKPIDDIIQKISGTGFNCIRFTWPTFMFTRPDYGNLKVSESLDKYNLSAAKAGIAKNNPQSLSMTVVGELGKNKLMVVLDNHVSRPTWCCAGNDDNGFFGDAYFDPKEWLQGLAAVATTYKGFPQVVGMSLRNELRGSRQNEPDWYKYMQEGANTIHAKNPNLLVIVSGLYTDTNLGYLVEGVRN
;
A
#
# COMPACT_ATOMS: atom_id res chain seq x y z
N MET A 1 -3.04 -49.42 25.54
CA MET A 1 -2.85 -48.05 25.00
C MET A 1 -2.29 -48.20 23.60
N ASN A 2 -3.12 -47.95 22.58
CA ASN A 2 -2.86 -48.40 21.20
C ASN A 2 -1.77 -47.58 20.50
N HIS A 3 -0.75 -48.28 20.02
CA HIS A 3 0.39 -47.78 19.25
C HIS A 3 0.04 -47.15 17.88
N HIS A 4 -1.24 -47.14 17.48
CA HIS A 4 -1.70 -46.58 16.20
C HIS A 4 -2.02 -45.07 16.25
N ALA A 5 -2.09 -44.47 17.44
CA ALA A 5 -2.36 -43.04 17.58
C ALA A 5 -1.10 -42.16 17.37
N ILE A 6 0.11 -42.74 17.47
CA ILE A 6 1.37 -41.97 17.44
C ILE A 6 1.87 -41.75 16.01
N LEU A 7 1.55 -42.64 15.05
CA LEU A 7 1.98 -42.49 13.66
C LEU A 7 1.13 -41.50 12.84
N MET A 8 -0.06 -41.12 13.32
CA MET A 8 -0.95 -40.20 12.60
C MET A 8 -0.70 -38.72 12.92
N ALA A 9 0.16 -38.43 13.89
CA ALA A 9 0.54 -37.07 14.28
C ALA A 9 1.69 -36.48 13.41
N LEU A 10 2.32 -37.29 12.55
CA LEU A 10 3.51 -36.89 11.77
C LEU A 10 3.21 -36.47 10.32
N PHE A 11 1.94 -36.42 9.89
CA PHE A 11 1.56 -36.16 8.49
C PHE A 11 0.74 -34.88 8.25
N LEU A 12 0.85 -33.90 9.15
CA LEU A 12 0.23 -32.57 9.01
C LEU A 12 1.24 -31.42 9.03
N LEU A 13 2.49 -31.66 8.60
CA LEU A 13 3.30 -30.58 8.05
C LEU A 13 2.78 -30.27 6.64
N GLN A 14 1.63 -29.61 6.58
CA GLN A 14 1.32 -28.80 5.41
C GLN A 14 2.44 -27.77 5.31
N VAL A 15 3.21 -27.84 4.22
CA VAL A 15 4.12 -26.78 3.81
C VAL A 15 3.22 -25.58 3.50
N VAL A 16 2.91 -24.80 4.53
CA VAL A 16 2.45 -23.44 4.34
C VAL A 16 3.62 -22.77 3.63
N ALA A 17 3.44 -22.47 2.35
CA ALA A 17 4.36 -21.61 1.62
C ALA A 17 4.25 -20.23 2.28
N PHE A 18 4.99 -20.03 3.37
CA PHE A 18 5.20 -18.72 3.94
C PHE A 18 5.84 -17.88 2.84
N SER A 19 5.19 -16.78 2.47
CA SER A 19 5.89 -15.75 1.72
C SER A 19 7.08 -15.34 2.59
N ASN A 20 8.31 -15.54 2.10
CA ASN A 20 9.57 -15.31 2.84
C ASN A 20 9.86 -13.83 3.12
N SER A 21 8.81 -13.01 3.18
CA SER A 21 8.93 -11.61 3.52
C SER A 21 8.91 -11.49 5.04
N THR A 22 10.10 -11.50 5.63
CA THR A 22 10.27 -11.09 7.02
C THR A 22 10.13 -9.55 7.11
N PRO A 23 9.83 -8.98 8.28
CA PRO A 23 9.87 -7.54 8.46
C PRO A 23 11.20 -6.96 8.00
N LEU A 24 11.16 -5.84 7.28
CA LEU A 24 12.35 -5.09 6.90
C LEU A 24 12.68 -4.03 7.95
N SER A 25 13.96 -3.69 8.09
CA SER A 25 14.44 -2.61 8.95
C SER A 25 15.52 -1.80 8.25
N THR A 26 15.94 -0.70 8.87
CA THR A 26 17.06 0.11 8.40
C THR A 26 18.31 -0.15 9.22
N ASN A 27 19.46 -0.21 8.54
CA ASN A 27 20.78 -0.16 9.15
C ASN A 27 21.58 0.94 8.44
N SER A 28 21.71 2.10 9.10
CA SER A 28 22.20 3.33 8.47
C SER A 28 21.40 3.59 7.18
N ARG A 29 22.08 3.70 6.03
CA ARG A 29 21.47 3.95 4.71
C ARG A 29 20.87 2.71 4.03
N TRP A 30 20.95 1.53 4.64
CA TRP A 30 20.53 0.28 4.01
C TRP A 30 19.20 -0.21 4.54
N ILE A 31 18.37 -0.73 3.64
CA ILE A 31 17.26 -1.60 4.01
C ILE A 31 17.83 -3.02 4.17
N VAL A 32 17.47 -3.68 5.27
CA VAL A 32 17.92 -5.03 5.60
C VAL A 32 16.73 -5.90 6.01
N ASP A 33 16.85 -7.20 5.77
CA ASP A 33 16.00 -8.21 6.38
C ASP A 33 16.24 -8.21 7.90
N SER A 34 15.20 -8.04 8.71
CA SER A 34 15.38 -7.80 10.15
C SER A 34 15.88 -9.04 10.91
N ALA A 35 15.62 -10.24 10.39
CA ALA A 35 16.02 -11.48 11.04
C ALA A 35 17.49 -11.82 10.75
N THR A 36 17.96 -11.54 9.53
CA THR A 36 19.26 -11.98 9.03
C THR A 36 20.28 -10.85 8.89
N GLY A 37 19.84 -9.59 8.91
CA GLY A 37 20.68 -8.41 8.66
C GLY A 37 21.15 -8.29 7.20
N LYS A 38 20.70 -9.17 6.30
CA LYS A 38 21.09 -9.15 4.89
C LYS A 38 20.48 -7.95 4.19
N ARG A 39 21.29 -7.25 3.40
CA ARG A 39 20.83 -6.10 2.61
C ARG A 39 19.76 -6.51 1.60
N VAL A 40 18.68 -5.76 1.56
CA VAL A 40 17.60 -5.88 0.59
C VAL A 40 17.60 -4.63 -0.30
N LYS A 41 17.49 -4.83 -1.61
CA LYS A 41 17.25 -3.74 -2.57
C LYS A 41 15.84 -3.90 -3.13
N LEU A 42 15.01 -2.90 -2.90
CA LEU A 42 13.66 -2.84 -3.48
C LEU A 42 13.77 -2.48 -4.97
N ALA A 43 13.36 -3.40 -5.83
CA ALA A 43 13.17 -3.19 -7.25
C ALA A 43 11.67 -3.34 -7.50
N CYS A 44 10.94 -2.22 -7.42
CA CYS A 44 9.48 -2.22 -7.46
C CYS A 44 8.93 -1.76 -8.81
N VAL A 45 7.76 -2.27 -9.15
CA VAL A 45 6.84 -1.64 -10.12
C VAL A 45 5.78 -0.85 -9.37
N ASN A 46 5.25 0.22 -9.96
CA ASN A 46 4.03 0.85 -9.45
C ASN A 46 2.81 0.12 -10.01
N TRP A 47 1.85 -0.21 -9.16
CA TRP A 47 0.56 -0.75 -9.57
C TRP A 47 -0.57 0.14 -9.04
N PRO A 48 -1.20 0.94 -9.91
CA PRO A 48 -2.27 1.84 -9.51
C PRO A 48 -3.53 1.09 -9.03
N SER A 49 -4.10 1.58 -7.93
CA SER A 49 -5.38 1.14 -7.32
C SER A 49 -6.09 2.30 -6.60
N HIS A 50 -5.65 3.55 -6.84
CA HIS A 50 -6.13 4.74 -6.14
C HIS A 50 -7.16 5.56 -6.91
N LEU A 51 -7.56 5.11 -8.09
CA LEU A 51 -8.55 5.79 -8.94
C LEU A 51 -9.98 5.52 -8.44
N GLU A 52 -10.95 6.25 -9.01
CA GLU A 52 -12.34 6.26 -8.59
C GLU A 52 -12.97 4.87 -8.37
N PRO A 53 -12.69 3.84 -9.20
CA PRO A 53 -13.26 2.51 -9.02
C PRO A 53 -12.69 1.74 -7.83
N MET A 54 -11.54 2.18 -7.29
CA MET A 54 -10.89 1.60 -6.12
C MET A 54 -10.54 0.11 -6.29
N THR A 55 -10.09 -0.26 -7.47
CA THR A 55 -9.60 -1.61 -7.80
C THR A 55 -8.30 -1.47 -8.59
N ALA A 56 -7.46 -2.49 -8.53
CA ALA A 56 -6.19 -2.45 -9.21
C ALA A 56 -6.37 -2.40 -10.75
N GLU A 57 -5.60 -1.53 -11.39
CA GLU A 57 -5.67 -1.38 -12.85
C GLU A 57 -5.27 -2.66 -13.59
N GLY A 58 -5.94 -2.94 -14.71
CA GLY A 58 -5.64 -4.07 -15.59
C GLY A 58 -6.26 -5.42 -15.19
N LEU A 59 -6.97 -5.51 -14.04
CA LEU A 59 -7.70 -6.72 -13.66
C LEU A 59 -8.84 -7.08 -14.63
N ASP A 60 -9.30 -6.13 -15.44
CA ASP A 60 -10.25 -6.39 -16.52
C ASP A 60 -9.58 -7.02 -17.76
N LYS A 61 -8.25 -6.96 -17.87
CA LYS A 61 -7.49 -7.47 -19.02
C LYS A 61 -6.81 -8.81 -18.77
N LYS A 62 -6.32 -9.05 -17.56
CA LYS A 62 -5.50 -10.23 -17.23
C LYS A 62 -5.83 -10.80 -15.84
N PRO A 63 -5.74 -12.13 -15.64
CA PRO A 63 -5.76 -12.72 -14.31
C PRO A 63 -4.66 -12.13 -13.42
N ILE A 64 -4.96 -11.93 -12.14
CA ILE A 64 -4.03 -11.35 -11.16
C ILE A 64 -2.71 -12.13 -11.07
N ASP A 65 -2.79 -13.47 -11.15
CA ASP A 65 -1.62 -14.35 -11.10
C ASP A 65 -0.71 -14.17 -12.32
N ASP A 66 -1.26 -13.95 -13.52
CA ASP A 66 -0.48 -13.68 -14.72
C ASP A 66 0.31 -12.36 -14.60
N ILE A 67 -0.35 -11.32 -14.05
CA ILE A 67 0.29 -10.02 -13.81
C ILE A 67 1.46 -10.19 -12.83
N ILE A 68 1.23 -10.87 -11.70
CA ILE A 68 2.26 -11.08 -10.68
C ILE A 68 3.41 -11.95 -11.20
N GLN A 69 3.11 -13.02 -11.96
CA GLN A 69 4.13 -13.84 -12.61
C GLN A 69 4.96 -13.03 -13.61
N LYS A 70 4.33 -12.12 -14.35
CA LYS A 70 5.06 -11.24 -15.28
C LYS A 70 5.98 -10.25 -14.56
N ILE A 71 5.51 -9.65 -13.46
CA ILE A 71 6.31 -8.73 -12.63
C ILE A 71 7.52 -9.47 -12.04
N SER A 72 7.27 -10.60 -11.38
CA SER A 72 8.36 -11.39 -10.77
C SER A 72 9.33 -11.96 -11.81
N GLY A 73 8.83 -12.46 -12.95
CA GLY A 73 9.63 -13.01 -14.04
C GLY A 73 10.49 -11.98 -14.79
N THR A 74 10.26 -10.68 -14.59
CA THR A 74 11.09 -9.60 -15.16
C THR A 74 12.15 -9.08 -14.18
N GLY A 75 12.25 -9.68 -12.99
CA GLY A 75 13.28 -9.39 -11.99
C GLY A 75 12.90 -8.36 -10.93
N PHE A 76 11.66 -7.84 -10.96
CA PHE A 76 11.14 -7.05 -9.85
C PHE A 76 10.82 -7.92 -8.64
N ASN A 77 11.05 -7.39 -7.45
CA ASN A 77 10.80 -8.10 -6.19
C ASN A 77 9.75 -7.42 -5.31
N CYS A 78 9.20 -6.29 -5.75
CA CYS A 78 8.14 -5.59 -5.04
C CYS A 78 7.15 -4.87 -5.95
N ILE A 79 6.02 -4.51 -5.34
CA ILE A 79 4.99 -3.65 -5.92
C ILE A 79 4.82 -2.46 -4.99
N ARG A 80 4.89 -1.23 -5.54
CA ARG A 80 4.36 -0.03 -4.90
C ARG A 80 2.88 0.05 -5.25
N PHE A 81 2.03 -0.32 -4.30
CA PHE A 81 0.60 -0.43 -4.47
C PHE A 81 -0.10 0.79 -3.88
N THR A 82 -0.67 1.60 -4.76
CA THR A 82 -1.22 2.91 -4.38
C THR A 82 -2.64 2.78 -3.84
N TRP A 83 -3.00 3.56 -2.84
CA TRP A 83 -4.36 3.63 -2.32
C TRP A 83 -4.72 5.08 -1.96
N PRO A 84 -6.01 5.46 -2.00
CA PRO A 84 -6.48 6.77 -1.64
C PRO A 84 -7.07 6.81 -0.22
N THR A 85 -6.92 7.91 0.51
CA THR A 85 -7.42 8.02 1.91
C THR A 85 -8.91 7.69 2.05
N PHE A 86 -9.74 8.14 1.10
CA PHE A 86 -11.20 7.95 1.19
C PHE A 86 -11.62 6.47 1.11
N MET A 87 -10.78 5.61 0.54
CA MET A 87 -11.01 4.15 0.51
C MET A 87 -11.16 3.57 1.92
N PHE A 88 -10.46 4.14 2.91
CA PHE A 88 -10.41 3.61 4.28
C PHE A 88 -11.19 4.45 5.30
N THR A 89 -11.70 5.61 4.88
CA THR A 89 -12.28 6.61 5.79
C THR A 89 -13.72 6.97 5.44
N ARG A 90 -14.17 6.64 4.23
CA ARG A 90 -15.49 7.05 3.73
C ARG A 90 -16.33 5.84 3.26
N PRO A 91 -17.52 5.61 3.85
CA PRO A 91 -18.38 4.48 3.50
C PRO A 91 -18.81 4.43 2.03
N ASP A 92 -18.99 5.57 1.37
CA ASP A 92 -19.41 5.66 -0.04
C ASP A 92 -18.32 5.21 -1.05
N TYR A 93 -17.14 4.86 -0.53
CA TYR A 93 -16.06 4.20 -1.25
C TYR A 93 -15.73 2.83 -0.65
N GLY A 94 -15.33 2.78 0.62
CA GLY A 94 -14.76 1.58 1.24
C GLY A 94 -15.74 0.42 1.46
N ASN A 95 -17.04 0.71 1.56
CA ASN A 95 -18.06 -0.32 1.78
C ASN A 95 -18.63 -0.89 0.47
N LEU A 96 -18.23 -0.35 -0.67
CA LEU A 96 -18.66 -0.88 -1.96
C LEU A 96 -17.90 -2.16 -2.28
N LYS A 97 -18.62 -3.14 -2.84
CA LYS A 97 -17.99 -4.21 -3.60
C LYS A 97 -17.40 -3.63 -4.88
N VAL A 98 -16.37 -4.29 -5.41
CA VAL A 98 -15.78 -3.90 -6.71
C VAL A 98 -16.86 -3.84 -7.79
N SER A 99 -17.80 -4.78 -7.82
CA SER A 99 -18.92 -4.74 -8.79
C SER A 99 -19.80 -3.49 -8.66
N GLU A 100 -20.08 -3.06 -7.42
CA GLU A 100 -20.94 -1.91 -7.12
C GLU A 100 -20.21 -0.59 -7.44
N SER A 101 -18.91 -0.53 -7.13
CA SER A 101 -18.05 0.60 -7.51
C SER A 101 -17.97 0.76 -9.03
N LEU A 102 -17.78 -0.34 -9.78
CA LEU A 102 -17.77 -0.30 -11.24
C LEU A 102 -19.11 0.15 -11.83
N ASP A 103 -20.24 -0.27 -11.24
CA ASP A 103 -21.57 0.18 -11.65
C ASP A 103 -21.76 1.69 -11.37
N LYS A 104 -21.31 2.19 -10.21
CA LYS A 104 -21.35 3.62 -9.83
C LYS A 104 -20.70 4.52 -10.88
N TYR A 105 -19.64 4.05 -11.54
CA TYR A 105 -18.90 4.80 -12.57
C TYR A 105 -19.21 4.36 -14.01
N ASN A 106 -20.27 3.56 -14.23
CA ASN A 106 -20.68 3.08 -15.55
C ASN A 106 -19.59 2.28 -16.31
N LEU A 107 -18.75 1.53 -15.60
CA LEU A 107 -17.63 0.77 -16.15
C LEU A 107 -18.01 -0.67 -16.53
N SER A 108 -19.06 -0.83 -17.33
CA SER A 108 -19.63 -2.14 -17.69
C SER A 108 -18.63 -3.06 -18.41
N ALA A 109 -17.80 -2.49 -19.30
CA ALA A 109 -16.76 -3.24 -20.02
C ALA A 109 -15.67 -3.77 -19.07
N ALA A 110 -15.24 -2.94 -18.11
CA ALA A 110 -14.26 -3.35 -17.10
C ALA A 110 -14.85 -4.43 -16.18
N LYS A 111 -16.10 -4.26 -15.73
CA LYS A 111 -16.83 -5.26 -14.94
C LYS A 111 -16.94 -6.60 -15.66
N ALA A 112 -17.26 -6.62 -16.95
CA ALA A 112 -17.28 -7.83 -17.75
C ALA A 112 -15.88 -8.46 -17.90
N GLY A 113 -14.85 -7.63 -18.08
CA GLY A 113 -13.46 -8.09 -18.12
C GLY A 113 -13.00 -8.72 -16.80
N ILE A 114 -13.33 -8.11 -15.66
CA ILE A 114 -13.03 -8.64 -14.33
C ILE A 114 -13.85 -9.92 -14.09
N ALA A 115 -15.12 -9.97 -14.47
CA ALA A 115 -15.92 -11.21 -14.39
C ALA A 115 -15.26 -12.37 -15.13
N LYS A 116 -14.63 -12.08 -16.28
CA LYS A 116 -13.93 -13.08 -17.10
C LYS A 116 -12.59 -13.50 -16.51
N ASN A 117 -11.78 -12.54 -16.05
CA ASN A 117 -10.38 -12.78 -15.70
C ASN A 117 -10.15 -12.99 -14.20
N ASN A 118 -10.96 -12.35 -13.35
CA ASN A 118 -10.82 -12.27 -11.91
C ASN A 118 -12.20 -12.27 -11.20
N PRO A 119 -13.08 -13.26 -11.44
CA PRO A 119 -14.47 -13.23 -10.98
C PRO A 119 -14.62 -13.07 -9.46
N GLN A 120 -13.67 -13.59 -8.68
CA GLN A 120 -13.65 -13.46 -7.22
C GLN A 120 -13.62 -12.00 -6.76
N SER A 121 -12.89 -11.13 -7.48
CA SER A 121 -12.69 -9.73 -7.12
C SER A 121 -13.99 -8.94 -7.11
N LEU A 122 -14.96 -9.28 -7.96
CA LEU A 122 -16.25 -8.59 -8.04
C LEU A 122 -17.03 -8.60 -6.72
N SER A 123 -16.91 -9.68 -5.96
CA SER A 123 -17.59 -9.86 -4.66
C SER A 123 -16.81 -9.31 -3.48
N MET A 124 -15.54 -8.94 -3.68
CA MET A 124 -14.69 -8.40 -2.62
C MET A 124 -15.06 -6.95 -2.37
N THR A 125 -14.89 -6.53 -1.12
CA THR A 125 -14.78 -5.09 -0.86
C THR A 125 -13.56 -4.57 -1.60
N VAL A 126 -13.64 -3.32 -1.98
CA VAL A 126 -12.55 -2.53 -2.58
C VAL A 126 -11.19 -2.72 -1.86
N VAL A 127 -11.19 -2.96 -0.55
CA VAL A 127 -9.97 -3.13 0.28
C VAL A 127 -9.34 -4.54 0.17
N GLY A 128 -10.07 -5.53 -0.33
CA GLY A 128 -9.72 -6.94 -0.21
C GLY A 128 -8.68 -7.48 -1.20
N GLU A 129 -8.32 -6.76 -2.26
CA GLU A 129 -7.59 -7.34 -3.42
C GLU A 129 -6.11 -7.70 -3.17
N LEU A 130 -5.58 -7.39 -1.99
CA LEU A 130 -4.18 -7.61 -1.67
C LEU A 130 -3.95 -8.90 -0.88
N GLY A 131 -3.50 -9.95 -1.57
CA GLY A 131 -2.92 -11.10 -0.88
C GLY A 131 -2.85 -12.37 -1.69
N LYS A 132 -1.72 -12.56 -2.38
CA LYS A 132 -0.99 -13.83 -2.60
C LYS A 132 0.26 -13.53 -3.44
N ASN A 133 1.26 -14.39 -3.31
CA ASN A 133 2.49 -14.47 -4.13
C ASN A 133 3.73 -13.70 -3.62
N LYS A 134 4.90 -14.17 -4.08
CA LYS A 134 6.26 -13.96 -3.55
C LYS A 134 6.84 -12.54 -3.73
N LEU A 135 6.01 -11.54 -4.00
CA LEU A 135 6.45 -10.14 -4.13
C LEU A 135 6.19 -9.40 -2.82
N MET A 136 7.14 -8.55 -2.43
CA MET A 136 6.92 -7.60 -1.36
C MET A 136 5.96 -6.50 -1.81
N VAL A 137 5.22 -5.92 -0.89
CA VAL A 137 4.27 -4.83 -1.15
C VAL A 137 4.66 -3.63 -0.30
N VAL A 138 4.81 -2.49 -0.97
CA VAL A 138 4.91 -1.17 -0.35
C VAL A 138 3.59 -0.46 -0.60
N LEU A 139 2.80 -0.26 0.44
CA LEU A 139 1.55 0.48 0.35
C LEU A 139 1.84 1.96 0.24
N ASP A 140 1.18 2.67 -0.67
CA ASP A 140 1.45 4.08 -0.91
C ASP A 140 0.17 4.91 -0.81
N ASN A 141 0.10 5.79 0.20
CA ASN A 141 -1.00 6.75 0.27
C ASN A 141 -0.82 7.77 -0.86
N HIS A 142 -1.55 7.59 -1.95
CA HIS A 142 -1.25 8.30 -3.19
C HIS A 142 -1.96 9.65 -3.26
N VAL A 143 -3.25 9.65 -2.93
CA VAL A 143 -4.13 10.82 -2.91
C VAL A 143 -5.15 10.64 -1.79
N SER A 144 -5.98 11.64 -1.54
CA SER A 144 -7.07 11.50 -0.57
C SER A 144 -8.38 11.24 -1.26
N ARG A 145 -8.80 12.16 -2.14
CA ARG A 145 -9.88 11.92 -3.09
C ARG A 145 -9.35 11.09 -4.26
N PRO A 146 -9.98 9.96 -4.60
CA PRO A 146 -9.59 9.16 -5.77
C PRO A 146 -9.67 9.99 -7.03
N THR A 147 -8.57 10.04 -7.78
CA THR A 147 -8.46 10.73 -9.07
C THR A 147 -7.08 10.48 -9.67
N TRP A 148 -6.91 10.80 -10.95
CA TRP A 148 -5.58 10.90 -11.56
C TRP A 148 -4.90 12.19 -11.10
N CYS A 149 -3.76 12.05 -10.43
CA CYS A 149 -2.91 13.15 -9.98
C CYS A 149 -1.84 13.46 -11.07
N CYS A 150 -0.88 14.36 -10.91
CA CYS A 150 -0.43 15.08 -9.72
C CYS A 150 -0.21 16.56 -10.07
N ALA A 151 -1.26 17.18 -10.58
CA ALA A 151 -1.23 18.59 -10.91
C ALA A 151 -1.06 19.44 -9.64
N GLY A 152 -0.46 20.63 -9.77
CA GLY A 152 -0.27 21.54 -8.64
C GLY A 152 -1.58 22.14 -8.08
N ASN A 153 -2.72 21.86 -8.71
CA ASN A 153 -4.03 22.42 -8.42
C ASN A 153 -5.13 21.33 -8.34
N ASP A 154 -4.79 20.09 -8.00
CA ASP A 154 -5.76 19.01 -7.82
C ASP A 154 -6.39 18.93 -6.42
N ASP A 155 -6.06 19.92 -5.56
CA ASP A 155 -6.50 20.05 -4.16
C ASP A 155 -6.23 18.79 -3.30
N ASN A 156 -5.22 17.98 -3.68
CA ASN A 156 -4.73 16.81 -2.96
C ASN A 156 -3.23 16.91 -2.63
N GLY A 157 -2.57 18.02 -2.94
CA GLY A 157 -1.11 18.12 -2.98
C GLY A 157 -0.45 18.28 -1.60
N PHE A 158 -1.09 18.99 -0.67
CA PHE A 158 -0.53 19.28 0.64
C PHE A 158 -1.58 19.30 1.76
N PHE A 159 -1.11 19.18 2.99
CA PHE A 159 -1.94 19.25 4.19
C PHE A 159 -2.82 20.51 4.21
N GLY A 160 -4.11 20.32 4.42
CA GLY A 160 -5.10 21.41 4.44
C GLY A 160 -5.64 21.82 3.07
N ASP A 161 -5.25 21.17 1.98
CA ASP A 161 -5.97 21.29 0.71
C ASP A 161 -7.39 20.75 0.83
N ALA A 162 -8.28 21.13 -0.10
CA ALA A 162 -9.72 20.85 -0.01
C ALA A 162 -10.05 19.36 0.17
N TYR A 163 -9.20 18.46 -0.34
CA TYR A 163 -9.37 17.02 -0.19
C TYR A 163 -8.34 16.36 0.74
N PHE A 164 -7.41 17.12 1.33
CA PHE A 164 -6.36 16.58 2.19
C PHE A 164 -6.43 17.13 3.62
N ASP A 165 -7.42 16.67 4.37
CA ASP A 165 -7.49 16.87 5.83
C ASP A 165 -6.45 15.97 6.53
N PRO A 166 -5.48 16.54 7.28
CA PRO A 166 -4.51 15.77 8.04
C PRO A 166 -5.12 14.80 9.05
N LYS A 167 -6.27 15.15 9.67
CA LYS A 167 -6.91 14.26 10.66
C LYS A 167 -7.50 13.02 9.99
N GLU A 168 -8.22 13.20 8.88
CA GLU A 168 -8.75 12.09 8.09
C GLU A 168 -7.61 11.23 7.51
N TRP A 169 -6.53 11.87 7.07
CA TRP A 169 -5.33 11.16 6.61
C TRP A 169 -4.70 10.27 7.68
N LEU A 170 -4.52 10.77 8.91
CA LEU A 170 -4.02 9.95 10.03
C LEU A 170 -4.95 8.77 10.34
N GLN A 171 -6.27 8.95 10.25
CA GLN A 171 -7.24 7.85 10.38
C GLN A 171 -7.05 6.81 9.28
N GLY A 172 -6.87 7.25 8.03
CA GLY A 172 -6.57 6.39 6.89
C GLY A 172 -5.27 5.60 7.09
N LEU A 173 -4.19 6.26 7.52
CA LEU A 173 -2.92 5.59 7.81
C LEU A 173 -3.09 4.51 8.88
N ALA A 174 -3.78 4.84 9.98
CA ALA A 174 -4.04 3.89 11.06
C ALA A 174 -4.87 2.69 10.60
N ALA A 175 -5.91 2.93 9.78
CA ALA A 175 -6.77 1.90 9.24
C ALA A 175 -5.98 0.94 8.33
N VAL A 176 -5.20 1.47 7.39
CA VAL A 176 -4.38 0.66 6.48
C VAL A 176 -3.33 -0.15 7.23
N ALA A 177 -2.58 0.49 8.14
CA ALA A 177 -1.58 -0.20 8.95
C ALA A 177 -2.18 -1.34 9.80
N THR A 178 -3.40 -1.13 10.32
CA THR A 178 -4.15 -2.16 11.08
C THR A 178 -4.60 -3.29 10.17
N THR A 179 -5.24 -2.98 9.04
CA THR A 179 -5.74 -3.96 8.06
C THR A 179 -4.64 -4.90 7.58
N TYR A 180 -3.45 -4.37 7.29
CA TYR A 180 -2.35 -5.17 6.72
C TYR A 180 -1.37 -5.74 7.75
N LYS A 181 -1.63 -5.63 9.05
CA LYS A 181 -0.74 -6.14 10.11
C LYS A 181 -0.45 -7.64 10.02
N GLY A 182 -1.41 -8.43 9.55
CA GLY A 182 -1.28 -9.88 9.38
C GLY A 182 -0.71 -10.33 8.02
N PHE A 183 -0.28 -9.40 7.16
CA PHE A 183 0.12 -9.68 5.78
C PHE A 183 1.64 -9.58 5.65
N PRO A 184 2.40 -10.68 5.81
CA PRO A 184 3.87 -10.64 5.88
C PRO A 184 4.52 -10.08 4.61
N GLN A 185 3.86 -10.19 3.46
CA GLN A 185 4.32 -9.60 2.21
C GLN A 185 4.26 -8.06 2.19
N VAL A 186 3.49 -7.43 3.07
CA VAL A 186 3.43 -5.96 3.18
C VAL A 186 4.59 -5.52 4.07
N VAL A 187 5.65 -5.01 3.43
CA VAL A 187 6.93 -4.69 4.09
C VAL A 187 7.07 -3.23 4.45
N GLY A 188 6.27 -2.36 3.85
CA GLY A 188 6.40 -0.94 4.07
C GLY A 188 5.16 -0.16 3.65
N MET A 189 5.15 1.09 4.10
CA MET A 189 4.07 2.02 3.86
C MET A 189 4.63 3.43 3.68
N SER A 190 4.37 4.01 2.51
CA SER A 190 4.65 5.41 2.19
C SER A 190 3.55 6.30 2.75
N LEU A 191 3.97 7.37 3.44
CA LEU A 191 3.09 8.32 4.14
C LEU A 191 2.19 9.10 3.18
N ARG A 192 2.76 9.60 2.08
CA ARG A 192 2.07 10.40 1.08
C ARG A 192 2.89 10.48 -0.21
N ASN A 193 2.26 10.35 -1.37
CA ASN A 193 2.89 10.57 -2.68
C ASN A 193 3.02 12.07 -2.99
N GLU A 194 4.23 12.51 -3.37
CA GLU A 194 4.49 13.78 -4.04
C GLU A 194 3.83 15.00 -3.37
N LEU A 195 4.22 15.31 -2.13
CA LEU A 195 3.77 16.54 -1.49
C LEU A 195 4.13 17.74 -2.39
N ARG A 196 3.13 18.53 -2.73
CA ARG A 196 3.21 19.54 -3.80
C ARG A 196 2.19 20.67 -3.59
N GLY A 197 2.25 21.70 -4.44
CA GLY A 197 1.32 22.83 -4.41
C GLY A 197 1.84 24.03 -3.63
N SER A 198 1.09 25.13 -3.67
CA SER A 198 1.51 26.44 -3.14
C SER A 198 1.45 26.56 -1.62
N ARG A 199 0.77 25.64 -0.92
CA ARG A 199 0.67 25.60 0.55
C ARG A 199 1.87 24.97 1.26
N GLN A 200 2.75 24.33 0.50
CA GLN A 200 3.88 23.59 1.05
C GLN A 200 4.74 24.46 1.96
N ASN A 201 5.03 23.92 3.14
CA ASN A 201 5.92 24.53 4.09
C ASN A 201 6.58 23.45 4.95
N GLU A 202 7.80 23.73 5.43
CA GLU A 202 8.57 22.79 6.25
C GLU A 202 7.95 22.53 7.64
N PRO A 203 7.43 23.53 8.38
CA PRO A 203 6.84 23.28 9.69
C PRO A 203 5.70 22.25 9.68
N ASP A 204 4.76 22.36 8.75
CA ASP A 204 3.67 21.40 8.60
C ASP A 204 4.19 20.04 8.11
N TRP A 205 5.17 20.03 7.21
CA TRP A 205 5.82 18.79 6.79
C TRP A 205 6.42 18.04 7.98
N TYR A 206 7.24 18.71 8.81
CA TYR A 206 7.87 18.08 9.97
C TYR A 206 6.83 17.54 10.95
N LYS A 207 5.82 18.35 11.26
CA LYS A 207 4.74 17.97 12.17
C LYS A 207 3.98 16.75 11.66
N TYR A 208 3.43 16.82 10.45
CA TYR A 208 2.53 15.78 9.96
C TYR A 208 3.26 14.52 9.53
N MET A 209 4.48 14.60 8.99
CA MET A 209 5.28 13.41 8.69
C MET A 209 5.64 12.65 9.97
N GLN A 210 5.98 13.35 11.05
CA GLN A 210 6.22 12.72 12.35
C GLN A 210 4.95 12.08 12.92
N GLU A 211 3.82 12.80 12.92
CA GLU A 211 2.52 12.27 13.37
C GLU A 211 2.10 11.02 12.58
N GLY A 212 2.27 11.05 11.25
CA GLY A 212 1.96 9.93 10.36
C GLY A 212 2.84 8.71 10.60
N ALA A 213 4.16 8.91 10.72
CA ALA A 213 5.10 7.83 11.01
C ALA A 213 4.81 7.16 12.35
N ASN A 214 4.58 7.96 13.40
CA ASN A 214 4.20 7.47 14.72
C ASN A 214 2.87 6.70 14.68
N THR A 215 1.89 7.19 13.91
CA THR A 215 0.58 6.53 13.74
C THR A 215 0.71 5.15 13.10
N ILE A 216 1.48 5.03 12.01
CA ILE A 216 1.74 3.73 11.38
C ILE A 216 2.45 2.80 12.36
N HIS A 217 3.54 3.26 12.98
CA HIS A 217 4.35 2.41 13.85
C HIS A 217 3.57 1.92 15.09
N ALA A 218 2.71 2.75 15.67
CA ALA A 218 1.84 2.38 16.78
C ALA A 218 0.85 1.26 16.41
N LYS A 219 0.39 1.20 15.15
CA LYS A 219 -0.54 0.17 14.69
C LYS A 219 0.19 -1.08 14.18
N ASN A 220 1.26 -0.89 13.41
CA ASN A 220 2.05 -1.94 12.82
C ASN A 220 3.56 -1.60 12.86
N PRO A 221 4.27 -2.05 13.91
CA PRO A 221 5.69 -1.70 14.10
C PRO A 221 6.63 -2.42 13.12
N ASN A 222 6.12 -3.38 12.34
CA ASN A 222 6.91 -4.18 11.40
C ASN A 222 7.05 -3.53 10.02
N LEU A 223 6.36 -2.42 9.77
CA LEU A 223 6.42 -1.72 8.48
C LEU A 223 7.60 -0.76 8.43
N LEU A 224 8.33 -0.80 7.31
CA LEU A 224 9.21 0.29 6.92
C LEU A 224 8.35 1.51 6.55
N VAL A 225 8.52 2.63 7.26
CA VAL A 225 7.84 3.89 6.92
C VAL A 225 8.68 4.65 5.88
N ILE A 226 8.07 4.96 4.74
CA ILE A 226 8.70 5.75 3.68
C ILE A 226 8.15 7.17 3.74
N VAL A 227 9.06 8.14 3.83
CA VAL A 227 8.74 9.56 3.98
C VAL A 227 9.15 10.29 2.71
N SER A 228 8.21 11.01 2.11
CA SER A 228 8.41 11.72 0.86
C SER A 228 8.80 13.18 1.07
N GLY A 229 9.47 13.79 0.09
CA GLY A 229 9.96 15.16 0.18
C GLY A 229 8.92 16.21 -0.19
N LEU A 230 9.35 17.47 -0.19
CA LEU A 230 8.58 18.56 -0.78
C LEU A 230 8.88 18.69 -2.29
N TYR A 231 8.06 19.47 -2.98
CA TYR A 231 8.16 19.78 -4.41
C TYR A 231 8.12 18.53 -5.27
N THR A 232 7.05 17.74 -5.14
CA THR A 232 6.89 16.49 -5.90
C THR A 232 8.04 15.52 -5.58
N ASP A 233 8.36 15.39 -4.29
CA ASP A 233 9.41 14.53 -3.75
C ASP A 233 10.85 14.83 -4.21
N THR A 234 11.08 15.94 -4.91
CA THR A 234 12.40 16.29 -5.45
C THR A 234 13.29 17.02 -4.45
N ASN A 235 12.75 17.51 -3.33
CA ASN A 235 13.49 18.26 -2.33
C ASN A 235 13.43 17.59 -0.95
N LEU A 236 14.61 17.25 -0.43
CA LEU A 236 14.84 16.83 0.96
C LEU A 236 15.96 17.66 1.62
N GLY A 237 16.39 18.76 1.00
CA GLY A 237 17.53 19.56 1.44
C GLY A 237 17.36 20.15 2.86
N TYR A 238 16.13 20.49 3.22
CA TYR A 238 15.76 21.02 4.53
C TYR A 238 16.02 20.04 5.69
N LEU A 239 16.16 18.74 5.41
CA LEU A 239 16.55 17.75 6.42
C LEU A 239 18.01 17.88 6.86
N VAL A 240 18.88 18.40 5.99
CA VAL A 240 20.31 18.56 6.29
C VAL A 240 20.57 19.83 7.10
N GLU A 241 19.72 20.84 6.96
CA GLU A 241 19.84 22.11 7.69
C GLU A 241 19.38 21.97 9.15
N GLY A 242 18.34 21.16 9.42
CA GLY A 242 17.85 20.87 10.77
C GLY A 242 18.80 20.07 11.67
N VAL A 243 19.89 19.50 11.13
CA VAL A 243 20.93 18.79 11.91
C VAL A 243 22.07 19.72 12.33
N ARG A 244 22.10 20.96 11.82
CA ARG A 244 23.18 21.94 12.08
C ARG A 244 22.85 22.98 13.16
N ASN A 245 21.66 22.93 13.75
CA ASN A 245 21.24 23.80 14.85
C ASN A 245 21.03 23.00 16.13
#